data_AF-A0A6A7KBU0-F1
#
_entry.id   AF-A0A6A7KBU0-F1
#
_cell.length_a   1.000
_cell.length_b   1.000
_cell.length_c   1.000
_cell.angle_alpha   90.00
_cell.angle_beta   90.00
_cell.angle_gamma   90.00
#
_symmetry.space_group_name_H-M   'P 1'
#
loop_
_entity.id
_entity.type
_entity.pdbx_description
1 polymer ?
#
loop_
_entity_poly.entity_id
_entity_poly.type
_entity_poly.pdbx_seq_one_letter_code
_entity_poly.pdbx_strand_id
1 'polypeptide(L)'
;MNKDQIKSIIEEKITNANYTTRGTATVGLEEISDLNVIESILEELSSENEYSRYSIELDKGTKTLNVIDPDENLEGFENIHPSRKPCN
;
A
#
# COMPACT_ATOMS: atom_id res chain seq x y z
N MET A 1 -0.28 21.07 7.40
CA MET A 1 0.49 19.90 7.88
C MET A 1 1.87 20.00 7.26
N ASN A 2 2.92 19.61 7.98
CA ASN A 2 4.26 19.51 7.40
C ASN A 2 4.45 18.14 6.70
N LYS A 3 5.54 17.99 5.95
CA LYS A 3 5.84 16.76 5.18
C LYS A 3 5.94 15.53 6.08
N ASP A 4 6.62 15.63 7.23
CA ASP A 4 6.78 14.51 8.17
C ASP A 4 5.45 14.01 8.74
N GLN A 5 4.52 14.93 9.10
CA GLN A 5 3.18 14.55 9.55
C GLN A 5 2.40 13.84 8.45
N ILE A 6 2.50 14.32 7.20
CA ILE A 6 1.84 13.69 6.06
C ILE A 6 2.43 12.29 5.83
N LYS A 7 3.75 12.13 5.94
CA LYS A 7 4.42 10.84 5.81
C LYS A 7 3.91 9.84 6.84
N SER A 8 3.92 10.20 8.13
CA SER A 8 3.44 9.30 9.18
C SER A 8 1.98 8.90 9.01
N ILE A 9 1.11 9.79 8.52
CA ILE A 9 -0.29 9.46 8.22
C ILE A 9 -0.38 8.47 7.06
N ILE A 10 0.40 8.65 6.01
CA ILE A 10 0.44 7.72 4.86
C ILE A 10 0.91 6.34 5.34
N GLU A 11 2.01 6.27 6.09
CA GLU A 11 2.56 5.03 6.64
C GLU A 11 1.56 4.30 7.56
N GLU A 12 0.92 5.04 8.48
CA GLU A 12 -0.10 4.49 9.37
C GLU A 12 -1.29 3.94 8.59
N LYS A 13 -1.76 4.67 7.57
CA LYS A 13 -2.87 4.24 6.73
C LYS A 13 -2.52 3.04 5.86
N ILE A 14 -1.30 2.95 5.33
CA ILE A 14 -0.80 1.78 4.59
C ILE A 14 -0.76 0.56 5.52
N THR A 15 -0.20 0.72 6.71
CA THR A 15 -0.02 -0.38 7.67
C THR A 15 -1.36 -0.90 8.21
N ASN A 16 -2.30 0.01 8.48
CA ASN A 16 -3.64 -0.33 8.98
C ASN A 16 -4.68 -0.44 7.86
N ALA A 17 -4.25 -0.50 6.60
CA ALA A 17 -5.17 -0.60 5.48
C ALA A 17 -5.92 -1.95 5.55
N ASN A 18 -7.19 -1.94 5.17
CA ASN A 18 -7.96 -3.17 5.07
C ASN A 18 -7.64 -3.85 3.73
N TYR A 19 -6.61 -4.69 3.71
CA TYR A 19 -6.22 -5.45 2.53
C TYR A 19 -7.29 -6.50 2.20
N THR A 20 -7.64 -6.58 0.92
CA THR A 20 -8.44 -7.68 0.39
C THR A 20 -7.63 -8.97 0.38
N THR A 21 -8.29 -10.11 0.16
CA THR A 21 -7.63 -11.41 -0.02
C THR A 21 -6.66 -11.46 -1.20
N ARG A 22 -6.67 -10.45 -2.07
CA ARG A 22 -5.74 -10.27 -3.19
C ARG A 22 -4.53 -9.42 -2.81
N GLY A 23 -4.39 -9.05 -1.54
CA GLY A 23 -3.34 -8.17 -1.04
C GLY A 23 -3.50 -6.73 -1.50
N THR A 24 -4.68 -6.30 -1.93
CA THR A 24 -4.91 -4.92 -2.40
C THR A 24 -5.72 -4.13 -1.37
N ALA A 25 -5.35 -2.87 -1.15
CA ALA A 25 -6.10 -1.94 -0.34
C ALA A 25 -6.23 -0.59 -1.05
N THR A 26 -7.33 0.12 -0.77
CA THR A 26 -7.53 1.50 -1.22
C THR A 26 -7.67 2.38 0.01
N VAL A 27 -6.83 3.41 0.08
CA VAL A 27 -6.71 4.31 1.22
C VAL A 27 -7.10 5.72 0.80
N GLY A 28 -8.04 6.34 1.52
CA GLY A 28 -8.41 7.75 1.32
C GLY A 28 -7.40 8.72 1.93
N LEU A 29 -7.01 9.74 1.15
CA LEU A 29 -6.16 10.86 1.58
C LEU A 29 -6.93 12.18 1.64
N GLU A 30 -8.22 12.16 1.97
CA GLU A 30 -9.09 13.34 1.99
C GLU A 30 -8.62 14.46 2.94
N GLU A 31 -7.89 14.09 4.00
CA GLU A 31 -7.29 15.02 4.96
C GLU A 31 -6.03 15.74 4.43
N ILE A 32 -5.42 15.23 3.36
CA ILE A 32 -4.21 15.79 2.76
C ILE A 32 -4.60 16.59 1.52
N SER A 33 -4.38 17.90 1.59
CA SER A 33 -4.70 18.81 0.48
C SER A 33 -3.58 18.92 -0.56
N ASP A 34 -2.35 18.58 -0.18
CA ASP A 34 -1.14 18.86 -0.97
C ASP A 34 -0.65 17.60 -1.70
N LEU A 35 -1.10 17.43 -2.95
CA LEU A 35 -0.78 16.25 -3.76
C LEU A 35 0.71 16.15 -4.11
N ASN A 36 1.40 17.29 -4.29
CA ASN A 36 2.83 17.29 -4.59
C ASN A 36 3.65 16.72 -3.45
N VAL A 37 3.23 16.99 -2.20
CA VAL A 37 3.89 16.44 -1.02
C VAL A 37 3.66 14.94 -0.94
N ILE A 38 2.46 14.45 -1.28
CA ILE A 38 2.18 13.02 -1.35
C ILE A 38 3.09 12.34 -2.37
N GLU A 39 3.21 12.88 -3.58
CA GLU A 39 4.09 12.32 -4.63
C GLU A 39 5.54 12.21 -4.14
N SER A 40 6.07 13.28 -3.55
CA SER A 40 7.44 13.27 -3.01
C SER A 40 7.62 12.21 -1.92
N ILE A 41 6.60 12.00 -1.06
CA ILE A 41 6.66 10.97 -0.01
C ILE A 41 6.60 9.57 -0.62
N LEU A 42 5.77 9.34 -1.64
CA LEU A 42 5.67 8.04 -2.30
C LEU A 42 6.99 7.63 -2.98
N GLU A 43 7.70 8.58 -3.58
CA GLU A 43 9.04 8.35 -4.13
C GLU A 43 10.05 7.96 -3.03
N GLU A 44 9.97 8.59 -1.86
CA GLU A 44 10.79 8.23 -0.71
C GLU A 44 10.44 6.84 -0.17
N LEU A 45 9.16 6.54 0.04
CA LEU A 45 8.69 5.22 0.51
C LEU A 45 9.13 4.12 -0.45
N SER A 46 9.05 4.34 -1.77
CA SER A 46 9.54 3.38 -2.77
C SER A 46 11.05 3.08 -2.65
N SER A 47 11.82 3.99 -2.05
CA SER A 47 13.25 3.81 -1.81
C SER A 47 13.56 3.17 -0.44
N GLU A 48 12.58 3.12 0.46
CA GLU A 48 12.71 2.51 1.78
C GLU A 48 12.50 0.99 1.70
N ASN A 49 13.40 0.23 2.34
CA ASN A 49 13.38 -1.23 2.22
C ASN A 49 12.07 -1.86 2.73
N GLU A 50 11.51 -1.30 3.80
CA GLU A 50 10.25 -1.74 4.39
C GLU A 50 9.06 -1.61 3.43
N TYR A 51 9.04 -0.54 2.62
CA TYR A 51 7.95 -0.26 1.69
C TYR A 51 8.23 -0.72 0.26
N SER A 52 9.47 -1.12 -0.04
CA SER A 52 9.90 -1.54 -1.38
C SER A 52 9.14 -2.73 -1.97
N ARG A 53 8.50 -3.55 -1.12
CA ARG A 53 7.66 -4.68 -1.55
C ARG A 53 6.25 -4.25 -1.94
N TYR A 54 5.78 -3.13 -1.41
CA TYR A 54 4.44 -2.64 -1.68
C TYR A 54 4.42 -1.94 -3.04
N SER A 55 3.37 -2.18 -3.82
CA SER A 55 3.09 -1.35 -4.98
C SER A 55 2.11 -0.27 -4.56
N ILE A 56 2.56 0.98 -4.50
CA ILE A 56 1.74 2.11 -4.06
C ILE A 56 1.52 3.04 -5.26
N GLU A 57 0.26 3.27 -5.61
CA GLU A 57 -0.14 4.15 -6.72
C GLU A 57 -1.11 5.23 -6.22
N LEU A 58 -0.85 6.49 -6.55
CA LEU A 58 -1.72 7.61 -6.21
C LEU A 58 -2.73 7.87 -7.33
N ASP A 59 -4.01 7.74 -7.02
CA ASP A 59 -5.08 8.28 -7.84
C ASP A 59 -5.34 9.74 -7.45
N LYS A 60 -4.91 10.66 -8.31
CA LYS A 60 -5.08 12.12 -8.10
C LYS A 60 -6.53 12.57 -8.30
N GLY A 61 -7.35 11.82 -9.04
CA GLY A 61 -8.74 12.16 -9.32
C GLY A 61 -9.63 11.91 -8.11
N THR A 62 -9.43 10.77 -7.44
CA THR A 62 -10.18 10.38 -6.24
C THR A 62 -9.45 10.68 -4.93
N LYS A 63 -8.18 11.11 -4.99
CA LYS A 63 -7.30 11.32 -3.82
C LYS A 63 -7.17 10.06 -2.96
N THR A 64 -6.94 8.93 -3.62
CA THR A 64 -6.77 7.64 -2.97
C THR A 64 -5.43 7.02 -3.31
N LEU A 65 -4.83 6.29 -2.37
CA LEU A 65 -3.71 5.40 -2.63
C LEU A 65 -4.23 3.98 -2.86
N ASN A 66 -3.85 3.39 -3.98
CA ASN A 66 -3.97 1.96 -4.19
C ASN A 66 -2.67 1.32 -3.74
N VAL A 67 -2.77 0.45 -2.74
CA VAL A 67 -1.63 -0.23 -2.12
C VAL A 67 -1.78 -1.72 -2.40
N ILE A 68 -0.71 -2.36 -2.87
CA ILE A 68 -0.65 -3.79 -3.09
C ILE A 68 0.44 -4.35 -2.19
N ASP A 69 0.08 -5.15 -1.19
CA ASP A 69 0.99 -5.94 -0.39
C ASP A 69 0.99 -7.40 -0.89
N PRO A 70 2.09 -7.90 -1.48
CA PRO A 70 2.16 -9.28 -1.92
C PRO A 70 2.07 -10.30 -0.77
N ASP A 71 2.44 -9.93 0.46
CA ASP A 71 2.35 -10.82 1.63
C ASP A 71 0.89 -11.09 2.04
N GLU A 72 0.01 -10.10 1.89
CA GLU A 72 -1.43 -10.22 2.18
C GLU A 72 -2.23 -10.86 1.03
N ASN A 73 -1.57 -11.23 -0.08
CA ASN A 73 -2.21 -11.88 -1.23
C ASN A 73 -2.45 -13.38 -0.98
N LEU A 74 -3.41 -13.68 -0.11
CA LEU A 74 -3.85 -15.03 0.22
C LEU A 74 -4.41 -15.78 -1.00
N GLU A 75 -5.12 -15.12 -1.91
CA GLU A 75 -5.61 -15.77 -3.14
C GLU A 75 -4.46 -16.17 -4.07
N GLY A 76 -3.41 -15.37 -4.16
CA GLY A 76 -2.18 -15.75 -4.86
C GLY A 76 -1.57 -17.01 -4.26
N PHE A 77 -1.48 -17.07 -2.93
CA PHE A 77 -0.99 -18.24 -2.21
C PHE A 77 -1.84 -19.50 -2.47
N GLU A 78 -3.17 -19.39 -2.39
CA GLU A 78 -4.08 -20.52 -2.63
C GLU A 78 -4.03 -21.02 -4.08
N ASN A 79 -3.83 -20.13 -5.06
CA ASN A 79 -3.67 -20.52 -6.47
C ASN A 79 -2.33 -21.19 -6.78
N ILE A 80 -1.27 -20.88 -6.03
CA ILE A 80 0.05 -21.53 -6.17
C ILE A 80 0.07 -22.89 -5.42
N HIS A 81 -0.78 -23.06 -4.42
CA HIS A 81 -0.96 -24.32 -3.69
C HIS A 81 -2.38 -24.90 -3.83
N PRO A 82 -2.82 -25.31 -5.03
CA PRO A 82 -4.16 -25.87 -5.24
C PRO A 82 -4.35 -27.28 -4.62
N SER A 83 -3.30 -27.85 -4.04
CA SER A 83 -3.30 -29.18 -3.45
C SER A 83 -2.93 -29.11 -1.97
N ARG A 84 -3.74 -29.72 -1.10
CA ARG A 84 -3.49 -29.84 0.36
C ARG A 84 -2.29 -30.74 0.72
N LYS A 85 -1.43 -31.08 -0.25
CA LYS A 85 -0.23 -31.87 0.00
C LYS A 85 0.93 -30.92 0.23
N PRO A 86 1.78 -31.15 1.26
CA PRO A 86 2.99 -30.37 1.44
C PRO A 86 3.84 -30.46 0.17
N CYS A 87 4.44 -29.34 -0.23
CA CYS A 87 5.42 -29.33 -1.31
C CYS A 87 6.59 -30.26 -0.92
N ASN A 88 6.84 -31.28 -1.75
CA ASN A 88 7.99 -32.17 -1.64
C ASN A 88 9.23 -31.52 -2.27
#